data_AF-A0A402A834-F1
#
_entry.id   AF-A0A402A834-F1
#
_cell.length_a   1.000
_cell.length_b   1.000
_cell.length_c   1.000
_cell.angle_alpha   90.00
_cell.angle_beta   90.00
_cell.angle_gamma   90.00
#
_symmetry.space_group_name_H-M   'P 1'
#
loop_
_entity.id
_entity.type
_entity.pdbx_description
1 polymer ?
#
loop_
_entity_poly.entity_id
_entity_poly.type
_entity_poly.pdbx_seq_one_letter_code
_entity_poly.pdbx_strand_id
1 'polypeptide(L)'
;MIIAVGSQSKIKVTAVKNALCQLGVKADIEAVKAHSAIAEQPFNQETRQGAINRALHTAQLVPRAAFTLAIESGLYWRMDAWLDIALVVARFPDGTCVEVESEAIVFPSSAVEEVQRRGVHTWTAGQVLQEWGQVQSHNDPHLSLVGKSRADFIQDAVVKLFQTLQARHLLSV
;
A
#
# COMPACT_ATOMS: atom_id res chain seq x y z
N MET A 1 3.48 -21.52 -6.76
CA MET A 1 2.11 -20.99 -6.49
C MET A 1 1.93 -19.65 -7.20
N ILE A 2 0.69 -19.23 -7.48
CA ILE A 2 0.41 -17.90 -8.07
C ILE A 2 0.02 -16.93 -6.95
N ILE A 3 0.65 -15.76 -6.91
CA ILE A 3 0.25 -14.63 -6.06
C ILE A 3 -0.20 -13.50 -6.97
N ALA A 4 -1.45 -13.07 -6.84
CA ALA A 4 -1.97 -11.95 -7.65
C ALA A 4 -1.79 -10.62 -6.93
N VAL A 5 -1.30 -9.60 -7.62
CA VAL A 5 -1.10 -8.25 -7.06
C VAL A 5 -2.06 -7.29 -7.73
N GLY A 6 -2.91 -6.62 -6.94
CA GLY A 6 -3.94 -5.68 -7.40
C GLY A 6 -3.41 -4.33 -7.90
N SER A 7 -2.18 -4.29 -8.40
CA SER A 7 -1.56 -3.09 -8.96
C SER A 7 -0.56 -3.44 -10.06
N GLN A 8 -0.49 -2.58 -11.08
CA GLN A 8 0.55 -2.60 -12.12
C GLN A 8 1.72 -1.66 -11.83
N SER A 9 1.74 -1.01 -10.66
CA SER A 9 2.86 -0.16 -10.26
C SER A 9 4.15 -0.97 -10.17
N LYS A 10 5.19 -0.54 -10.91
CA LYS A 10 6.50 -1.19 -10.89
C LYS A 10 7.08 -1.27 -9.47
N ILE A 11 6.90 -0.22 -8.66
CA ILE A 11 7.39 -0.19 -7.26
C ILE A 11 6.72 -1.29 -6.44
N LYS A 12 5.38 -1.38 -6.50
CA LYS A 12 4.60 -2.36 -5.73
C LYS A 12 4.90 -3.79 -6.16
N VAL A 13 4.95 -4.05 -7.47
CA VAL A 13 5.25 -5.39 -7.99
C VAL A 13 6.70 -5.80 -7.68
N THR A 14 7.65 -4.88 -7.77
CA THR A 14 9.06 -5.14 -7.43
C THR A 14 9.21 -5.42 -5.95
N ALA A 15 8.50 -4.70 -5.08
CA ALA A 15 8.51 -4.96 -3.64
C ALA A 15 8.10 -6.41 -3.29
N VAL A 16 7.05 -6.91 -3.94
CA VAL A 16 6.59 -8.31 -3.80
C VAL A 16 7.66 -9.29 -4.33
N LYS A 17 8.23 -9.04 -5.51
CA LYS A 17 9.30 -9.88 -6.08
C LYS A 17 10.50 -9.99 -5.15
N ASN A 18 10.98 -8.85 -4.67
CA ASN A 18 12.14 -8.77 -3.79
C ASN A 18 11.87 -9.49 -2.47
N ALA A 19 10.69 -9.31 -1.86
CA ALA A 19 10.35 -9.98 -0.62
C ALA A 19 10.29 -11.50 -0.77
N LEU A 20 9.68 -12.00 -1.85
CA LEU A 20 9.65 -13.43 -2.16
C LEU A 20 11.06 -13.99 -2.36
N CYS A 21 11.91 -13.28 -3.12
CA CYS A 21 13.30 -13.66 -3.35
C CYS A 21 14.12 -13.69 -2.05
N GLN A 22 14.01 -12.63 -1.23
CA GLN A 22 14.69 -12.51 0.06
C GLN A 22 14.31 -13.64 1.03
N LEU A 23 13.05 -14.06 1.01
CA LEU A 23 12.54 -15.12 1.90
C LEU A 23 12.61 -16.52 1.30
N GLY A 24 13.18 -16.67 0.09
CA GLY A 24 13.32 -17.96 -0.59
C GLY A 24 12.01 -18.58 -1.09
N VAL A 25 10.93 -17.79 -1.18
CA VAL A 25 9.60 -18.28 -1.53
C VAL A 25 9.44 -18.37 -3.05
N LYS A 26 9.14 -19.56 -3.56
CA LYS A 26 8.90 -19.78 -5.00
C LYS A 26 7.44 -19.50 -5.38
N ALA A 27 7.20 -18.35 -6.01
CA ALA A 27 5.89 -17.98 -6.53
C ALA A 27 5.96 -17.22 -7.85
N ASP A 28 4.95 -17.43 -8.69
CA ASP A 28 4.68 -16.64 -9.88
C ASP A 28 3.81 -15.45 -9.48
N ILE A 29 4.15 -14.26 -9.98
CA ILE A 29 3.40 -13.04 -9.69
C ILE A 29 2.56 -12.64 -10.90
N GLU A 30 1.26 -12.48 -10.67
CA GLU A 30 0.34 -11.97 -11.66
C GLU A 30 -0.17 -10.58 -11.26
N ALA A 31 0.32 -9.54 -11.93
CA ALA A 31 -0.05 -8.16 -11.63
C ALA A 31 -1.26 -7.73 -12.48
N VAL A 32 -2.35 -7.31 -11.82
CA VAL A 32 -3.58 -6.87 -12.49
C VAL A 32 -3.97 -5.46 -12.05
N LYS A 33 -4.67 -4.74 -12.92
CA LYS A 33 -5.22 -3.42 -12.59
C LYS A 33 -6.56 -3.59 -11.84
N ALA A 34 -6.49 -3.75 -10.53
CA ALA A 34 -7.68 -3.79 -9.67
C ALA A 34 -8.11 -2.36 -9.26
N HIS A 35 -9.36 -2.24 -8.84
CA HIS A 35 -10.00 -0.99 -8.43
C HIS A 35 -10.34 -1.07 -6.94
N SER A 36 -10.12 0.03 -6.21
CA SER A 36 -10.42 0.15 -4.77
C SER A 36 -11.76 0.84 -4.49
N ALA A 37 -12.30 1.57 -5.48
CA ALA A 37 -13.56 2.32 -5.39
C ALA A 37 -13.60 3.37 -4.25
N ILE A 38 -12.44 3.90 -3.89
CA ILE A 38 -12.26 4.98 -2.89
C ILE A 38 -11.62 6.21 -3.54
N ALA A 39 -11.54 7.32 -2.80
CA ALA A 39 -10.88 8.55 -3.23
C ALA A 39 -9.39 8.36 -3.55
N GLU A 40 -8.80 9.31 -4.29
CA GLU A 40 -7.36 9.30 -4.60
C GLU A 40 -6.50 9.50 -3.35
N GLN A 41 -6.96 10.35 -2.41
CA GLN A 41 -6.37 10.50 -1.09
C GLN A 41 -7.31 9.91 -0.03
N PRO A 42 -7.17 8.63 0.32
CA PRO A 42 -7.99 8.05 1.37
C PRO A 42 -7.54 8.49 2.76
N PHE A 43 -8.52 8.55 3.66
CA PHE A 43 -8.32 8.92 5.06
C PHE A 43 -8.77 7.80 6.01
N ASN A 44 -7.94 7.53 7.01
CA ASN A 44 -8.28 6.63 8.12
C ASN A 44 -8.81 5.26 7.63
N GLN A 45 -10.04 4.90 8.00
CA GLN A 45 -10.68 3.64 7.65
C GLN A 45 -10.90 3.45 6.14
N GLU A 46 -11.01 4.54 5.37
CA GLU A 46 -11.17 4.47 3.91
C GLU A 46 -9.97 3.79 3.25
N THR A 47 -8.76 4.01 3.77
CA THR A 47 -7.53 3.37 3.28
C THR A 47 -7.61 1.85 3.41
N ARG A 48 -8.08 1.38 4.58
CA ARG A 48 -8.30 -0.05 4.83
C ARG A 48 -9.39 -0.61 3.92
N GLN A 49 -10.50 0.11 3.78
CA GLN A 49 -11.59 -0.30 2.89
C GLN A 49 -11.11 -0.40 1.44
N GLY A 50 -10.32 0.57 0.96
CA GLY A 50 -9.75 0.58 -0.38
C GLY A 50 -8.81 -0.59 -0.63
N ALA A 51 -7.95 -0.92 0.34
CA ALA A 51 -7.07 -2.08 0.24
C ALA A 51 -7.85 -3.40 0.18
N ILE A 52 -8.87 -3.58 1.02
CA ILE A 52 -9.74 -4.78 1.02
C ILE A 52 -10.52 -4.89 -0.29
N ASN A 53 -11.15 -3.80 -0.76
CA ASN A 53 -11.87 -3.75 -2.02
C ASN A 53 -10.95 -4.14 -3.19
N ARG A 54 -9.73 -3.59 -3.21
CA ARG A 54 -8.72 -3.91 -4.21
C ARG A 54 -8.32 -5.38 -4.16
N ALA A 55 -8.09 -5.94 -2.98
CA ALA A 55 -7.75 -7.36 -2.82
C ALA A 55 -8.89 -8.28 -3.29
N LEU A 56 -10.14 -7.93 -2.97
CA LEU A 56 -11.34 -8.64 -3.42
C LEU A 56 -11.49 -8.60 -4.94
N HIS A 57 -11.39 -7.41 -5.54
CA HIS A 57 -11.48 -7.28 -7.00
C HIS A 57 -10.32 -8.01 -7.70
N THR A 58 -9.12 -8.01 -7.11
CA THR A 58 -7.98 -8.82 -7.60
C THR A 58 -8.32 -10.31 -7.60
N ALA A 59 -9.00 -10.81 -6.57
CA ALA A 59 -9.41 -12.22 -6.48
C ALA A 59 -10.45 -12.59 -7.54
N GLN A 60 -11.33 -11.66 -7.91
CA GLN A 60 -12.28 -11.84 -9.01
C GLN A 60 -11.58 -11.90 -10.37
N LEU A 61 -10.52 -11.08 -10.56
CA LEU A 61 -9.73 -11.06 -11.80
C LEU A 61 -8.80 -12.27 -11.94
N VAL A 62 -8.27 -12.79 -10.83
CA VAL A 62 -7.34 -13.92 -10.80
C VAL A 62 -7.81 -15.00 -9.81
N PRO A 63 -8.90 -15.71 -10.12
CA PRO A 63 -9.53 -16.67 -9.19
C PRO A 63 -8.66 -17.89 -8.88
N ARG A 64 -7.61 -18.14 -9.68
CA ARG A 64 -6.63 -19.22 -9.48
C ARG A 64 -5.48 -18.86 -8.52
N ALA A 65 -5.41 -17.62 -8.05
CA ALA A 65 -4.34 -17.19 -7.15
C ALA A 65 -4.45 -17.92 -5.80
N ALA A 66 -3.32 -18.31 -5.22
CA ALA A 66 -3.28 -18.88 -3.88
C ALA A 66 -3.76 -17.87 -2.82
N PHE A 67 -3.45 -16.58 -3.04
CA PHE A 67 -4.02 -15.43 -2.36
C PHE A 67 -3.72 -14.17 -3.20
N THR A 68 -4.38 -13.07 -2.85
CA THR A 68 -4.20 -11.79 -3.53
C THR A 68 -3.58 -10.75 -2.60
N LEU A 69 -2.84 -9.80 -3.18
CA LEU A 69 -2.18 -8.71 -2.48
C LEU A 69 -2.72 -7.36 -2.93
N ALA A 70 -3.01 -6.49 -1.97
CA ALA A 70 -3.27 -5.07 -2.18
C ALA A 70 -2.29 -4.24 -1.35
N ILE A 71 -1.84 -3.11 -1.90
CA ILE A 71 -0.97 -2.14 -1.23
C ILE A 71 -1.62 -0.77 -1.44
N GLU A 72 -2.10 -0.12 -0.37
CA GLU A 72 -2.75 1.18 -0.42
C GLU A 72 -2.07 2.12 0.58
N SER A 73 -1.76 3.35 0.17
CA SER A 73 -1.28 4.40 1.08
C SER A 73 -2.44 5.30 1.46
N GLY A 74 -2.46 5.80 2.68
CA GLY A 74 -3.43 6.80 3.10
C GLY A 74 -3.01 7.54 4.36
N LEU A 75 -3.75 8.60 4.67
CA LEU A 75 -3.45 9.49 5.78
C LEU A 75 -4.30 9.15 6.99
N TYR A 76 -3.65 8.98 8.14
CA TYR A 76 -4.28 8.62 9.41
C TYR A 76 -4.07 9.72 10.43
N TRP A 77 -5.14 10.15 11.10
CA TRP A 77 -4.99 11.01 12.28
C TRP A 77 -4.75 10.14 13.51
N ARG A 78 -3.52 10.14 14.04
CA ARG A 78 -3.12 9.36 15.22
C ARG A 78 -2.08 10.15 16.01
N MET A 79 -2.15 10.10 17.35
CA MET A 79 -1.18 10.77 18.23
C MET A 79 -1.01 12.27 17.90
N ASP A 80 -2.13 12.95 17.65
CA ASP A 80 -2.19 14.39 17.31
C ASP A 80 -1.37 14.80 16.06
N ALA A 81 -1.15 13.86 15.14
CA ALA A 81 -0.49 14.10 13.88
C ALA A 81 -1.16 13.35 12.72
N TRP A 82 -1.01 13.89 11.50
CA TRP A 82 -1.31 13.16 10.28
C TRP A 82 -0.14 12.25 9.92
N LEU A 83 -0.43 10.98 9.68
CA LEU A 83 0.55 9.95 9.36
C LEU A 83 0.25 9.36 7.98
N ASP A 84 1.21 9.38 7.05
CA ASP A 84 1.14 8.56 5.85
C ASP A 84 1.60 7.14 6.19
N ILE A 85 0.73 6.17 5.89
CA ILE A 85 0.96 4.75 6.17
C ILE A 85 0.55 3.96 4.92
N ALA A 86 1.41 3.06 4.47
CA ALA A 86 1.06 2.05 3.49
C ALA A 86 0.52 0.80 4.19
N LEU A 87 -0.71 0.43 3.86
CA LEU A 87 -1.36 -0.82 4.27
C LEU A 87 -1.18 -1.88 3.20
N VAL A 88 -0.60 -3.01 3.58
CA VAL A 88 -0.47 -4.21 2.74
C VAL A 88 -1.45 -5.26 3.23
N VAL A 89 -2.31 -5.75 2.34
CA VAL A 89 -3.34 -6.76 2.64
C VAL A 89 -3.12 -7.99 1.79
N ALA A 90 -2.98 -9.15 2.43
CA ALA A 90 -3.14 -10.46 1.81
C ALA A 90 -4.56 -10.96 2.03
N ARG A 91 -5.25 -11.38 0.96
CA ARG A 91 -6.58 -12.00 1.03
C ARG A 91 -6.55 -13.42 0.46
N PHE A 92 -6.94 -14.38 1.28
CA PHE A 92 -7.02 -15.80 0.92
C PHE A 92 -8.39 -16.16 0.31
N PRO A 93 -8.51 -17.29 -0.42
CA PRO A 93 -9.76 -17.72 -1.05
C PRO A 93 -10.94 -17.87 -0.08
N ASP A 94 -10.67 -18.33 1.15
CA ASP A 94 -11.64 -18.49 2.24
C ASP A 94 -12.15 -17.16 2.82
N GLY A 95 -11.59 -16.02 2.37
CA GLY A 95 -11.92 -14.68 2.85
C GLY A 95 -11.03 -14.18 3.99
N THR A 96 -10.12 -15.02 4.51
CA THR A 96 -9.16 -14.62 5.53
C THR A 96 -8.28 -13.48 5.01
N CYS A 97 -8.10 -12.45 5.82
CA CYS A 97 -7.23 -11.31 5.51
C CYS A 97 -6.10 -11.19 6.53
N VAL A 98 -4.89 -10.92 6.04
CA VAL A 98 -3.73 -10.55 6.87
C VAL A 98 -3.29 -9.15 6.45
N GLU A 99 -3.18 -8.26 7.42
CA GLU A 99 -2.93 -6.84 7.20
C GLU A 99 -1.64 -6.43 7.91
N VAL A 100 -0.80 -5.67 7.23
CA VAL A 100 0.43 -5.09 7.78
C VAL A 100 0.54 -3.63 7.37
N GLU A 101 0.79 -2.77 8.34
CA GLU A 101 1.14 -1.36 8.11
C GLU A 101 2.67 -1.21 7.96
N SER A 102 3.08 -0.30 7.07
CA SER A 102 4.43 0.25 7.03
C SER A 102 4.76 1.03 8.29
N GLU A 103 6.02 1.44 8.42
CA GLU A 103 6.36 2.54 9.31
C GLU A 103 5.56 3.81 8.92
N ALA A 104 5.21 4.61 9.92
CA ALA A 104 4.38 5.79 9.78
C ALA A 104 5.25 7.04 9.59
N ILE A 105 4.85 7.91 8.67
CA ILE A 105 5.57 9.15 8.36
C ILE A 105 4.69 10.33 8.71
N VAL A 106 5.20 11.22 9.57
CA VAL A 106 4.49 12.46 9.89
C VAL A 106 4.36 13.32 8.64
N PHE A 107 3.12 13.66 8.29
CA PHE A 107 2.79 14.52 7.16
C PHE A 107 2.40 15.92 7.64
N PRO A 108 2.81 16.99 6.93
CA PRO A 108 2.43 18.35 7.29
C PRO A 108 0.91 18.55 7.30
N SER A 109 0.34 18.90 8.47
CA SER A 109 -1.11 19.08 8.62
C SER A 109 -1.69 20.10 7.65
N SER A 110 -0.95 21.17 7.36
CA SER A 110 -1.37 22.20 6.40
C SER A 110 -1.63 21.63 5.01
N ALA A 111 -0.79 20.69 4.53
CA ALA A 111 -1.00 20.06 3.23
C ALA A 111 -2.23 19.15 3.24
N VAL A 112 -2.49 18.47 4.36
CA VAL A 112 -3.66 17.60 4.52
C VAL A 112 -4.96 18.40 4.56
N GLU A 113 -4.99 19.47 5.35
CA GLU A 113 -6.12 20.41 5.43
C GLU A 113 -6.42 21.04 4.07
N GLU A 114 -5.38 21.38 3.31
CA GLU A 114 -5.55 21.94 1.97
C GLU A 114 -6.16 20.93 0.98
N VAL A 115 -5.79 19.65 1.06
CA VAL A 115 -6.45 18.59 0.27
C VAL A 115 -7.94 18.47 0.63
N GLN A 116 -8.26 18.53 1.93
CA GLN A 116 -9.66 18.49 2.37
C GLN A 116 -10.47 19.67 1.82
N ARG A 117 -9.85 20.85 1.70
CA ARG A 117 -10.46 22.05 1.09
C ARG A 117 -10.62 21.92 -0.43
N ARG A 118 -9.63 21.36 -1.13
CA ARG A 118 -9.62 21.24 -2.60
C ARG A 118 -10.43 20.08 -3.15
N GLY A 119 -10.60 19.02 -2.35
CA GLY A 119 -11.31 17.81 -2.71
C GLY A 119 -10.39 16.59 -2.83
N VAL A 120 -10.73 15.54 -2.07
CA VAL A 120 -9.92 14.34 -1.87
C VAL A 120 -9.90 13.39 -3.08
N HIS A 121 -10.80 13.59 -4.06
CA HIS A 121 -10.90 12.78 -5.27
C HIS A 121 -9.94 13.21 -6.38
N THR A 122 -9.37 14.42 -6.30
CA THR A 122 -8.52 15.00 -7.34
C THR A 122 -7.17 15.47 -6.83
N TRP A 123 -7.04 15.67 -5.52
CA TRP A 123 -5.83 16.14 -4.87
C TRP A 123 -5.35 15.16 -3.81
N THR A 124 -4.03 15.05 -3.72
CA THR A 124 -3.28 14.31 -2.70
C THR A 124 -2.36 15.25 -1.95
N ALA A 125 -1.99 14.89 -0.72
CA ALA A 125 -1.12 15.74 0.09
C ALA A 125 0.26 15.88 -0.55
N GLY A 126 0.76 14.84 -1.23
CA GLY A 126 1.99 14.90 -2.02
C GLY A 126 1.93 15.93 -3.15
N GLN A 127 0.80 16.08 -3.84
CA GLN A 127 0.64 17.08 -4.91
C GLN A 127 0.65 18.50 -4.33
N VAL A 128 -0.04 18.72 -3.20
CA VAL A 128 -0.03 20.01 -2.51
C VAL A 128 1.39 20.38 -2.05
N LEU A 129 2.10 19.43 -1.44
CA LEU A 129 3.49 19.66 -1.02
C LEU A 129 4.42 19.98 -2.19
N GLN A 130 4.21 19.34 -3.36
CA GLN A 130 5.01 19.63 -4.55
C GLN A 130 4.68 21.00 -5.12
N GLU A 131 3.40 21.38 -5.15
CA GLU A 131 2.96 22.72 -5.57
C GLU A 131 3.60 23.81 -4.69
N TRP A 132 3.75 23.55 -3.39
CA TRP A 132 4.41 24.46 -2.44
C TRP A 132 5.94 24.40 -2.50
N GLY A 133 6.52 23.57 -3.36
CA GLY A 133 7.97 23.38 -3.46
C GLY A 133 8.62 22.71 -2.24
N GLN A 134 7.83 22.08 -1.37
CA GLN A 134 8.33 21.40 -0.16
C GLN A 134 8.85 19.99 -0.45
N VAL A 135 8.38 19.37 -1.54
CA VAL A 135 8.89 18.08 -2.01
C VAL A 135 9.21 18.14 -3.49
N GLN A 136 10.21 17.37 -3.90
CA GLN A 136 10.64 17.33 -5.31
C GLN A 136 9.66 16.57 -6.22
N SER A 137 8.95 15.56 -5.67
CA SER A 137 8.05 14.69 -6.43
C SER A 137 6.87 14.26 -5.56
N HIS A 138 5.64 14.51 -6.03
CA HIS A 138 4.43 14.05 -5.36
C HIS A 138 4.27 12.52 -5.33
N ASN A 139 4.98 11.80 -6.20
CA ASN A 139 4.95 10.33 -6.24
C ASN A 139 5.79 9.69 -5.12
N ASP A 140 6.77 10.46 -4.59
CA ASP A 140 7.63 10.07 -3.49
C ASP A 140 7.95 11.26 -2.57
N PRO A 141 6.93 11.78 -1.85
CA PRO A 141 7.14 12.87 -0.91
C PRO A 141 8.03 12.44 0.27
N HIS A 142 8.07 11.15 0.58
CA HIS A 142 8.82 10.59 1.71
C HIS A 142 10.32 10.84 1.56
N LEU A 143 10.86 10.73 0.35
CA LEU A 143 12.28 11.00 0.10
C LEU A 143 12.67 12.43 0.48
N SER A 144 11.79 13.41 0.19
CA SER A 144 12.04 14.81 0.55
C SER A 144 11.82 15.09 2.04
N LEU A 145 10.82 14.44 2.65
CA LEU A 145 10.43 14.68 4.04
C LEU A 145 11.36 14.00 5.06
N VAL A 146 11.77 12.76 4.80
CA VAL A 146 12.48 11.90 5.77
C VAL A 146 13.71 11.21 5.21
N GLY A 147 14.09 11.47 3.96
CA GLY A 147 15.31 10.93 3.34
C GLY A 147 15.25 9.43 2.98
N LYS A 148 14.11 8.76 3.20
CA LYS A 148 13.85 7.37 2.82
C LYS A 148 12.72 7.33 1.78
N SER A 149 12.91 6.55 0.72
CA SER A 149 11.96 6.53 -0.39
C SER A 149 10.68 5.81 0.00
N ARG A 150 9.56 6.19 -0.61
CA ARG A 150 8.29 5.48 -0.51
C ARG A 150 8.43 4.01 -0.93
N ALA A 151 9.29 3.72 -1.89
CA ALA A 151 9.57 2.36 -2.33
C ALA A 151 10.15 1.50 -1.21
N ASP A 152 11.04 2.06 -0.39
CA ASP A 152 11.67 1.36 0.74
C ASP A 152 10.64 1.05 1.84
N PHE A 153 9.77 2.01 2.18
CA PHE A 153 8.69 1.76 3.16
C PHE A 153 7.72 0.67 2.70
N ILE A 154 7.38 0.64 1.41
CA ILE A 154 6.55 -0.42 0.83
C ILE A 154 7.31 -1.76 0.85
N GLN A 155 8.60 -1.77 0.51
CA GLN A 155 9.43 -2.97 0.54
C GLN A 155 9.44 -3.59 1.94
N ASP A 156 9.68 -2.79 2.98
CA ASP A 156 9.72 -3.26 4.36
C ASP A 156 8.37 -3.83 4.82
N ALA A 157 7.26 -3.14 4.49
CA ALA A 157 5.91 -3.59 4.83
C ALA A 157 5.54 -4.91 4.15
N VAL A 158 5.94 -5.08 2.88
CA VAL A 158 5.71 -6.31 2.12
C VAL A 158 6.54 -7.47 2.68
N VAL A 159 7.81 -7.24 3.03
CA VAL A 159 8.65 -8.26 3.71
C VAL A 159 8.01 -8.68 5.03
N LYS A 160 7.58 -7.71 5.84
CA LYS A 160 6.90 -7.96 7.12
C LYS A 160 5.60 -8.75 6.94
N LEU A 161 4.82 -8.48 5.89
CA LEU A 161 3.64 -9.28 5.56
C LEU A 161 4.02 -10.74 5.29
N PHE A 162 4.99 -11.00 4.41
CA PHE A 162 5.37 -12.37 4.08
C PHE A 162 5.96 -13.13 5.28
N GLN A 163 6.76 -12.47 6.12
CA GLN A 163 7.21 -13.03 7.40
C GLN A 163 6.03 -13.38 8.32
N THR A 164 5.01 -12.51 8.37
CA THR A 164 3.78 -12.75 9.13
C THR A 164 3.02 -13.97 8.58
N LEU A 165 2.97 -14.14 7.26
CA LEU A 165 2.33 -15.31 6.64
C LEU A 165 3.09 -16.60 6.96
N GLN A 166 4.43 -16.59 6.91
CA GLN A 166 5.26 -17.75 7.30
C GLN A 166 5.06 -18.12 8.78
N ALA A 167 5.09 -17.12 9.67
CA ALA A 167 4.88 -17.32 11.11
C ALA A 167 3.50 -17.89 11.45
N ARG A 168 2.49 -17.64 10.59
CA ARG A 168 1.13 -18.19 10.72
C ARG A 168 0.92 -19.49 9.94
N HIS A 169 1.95 -20.06 9.33
CA HIS A 169 1.87 -21.24 8.45
C HIS A 169 0.92 -21.07 7.25
N LEU A 170 0.66 -19.83 6.84
CA LEU A 170 -0.15 -19.48 5.67
C LEU A 170 0.67 -19.42 4.37
N LEU A 171 1.99 -19.54 4.49
CA LEU A 171 2.94 -19.55 3.39
C LEU A 171 4.05 -20.55 3.71
N SER A 172 4.25 -21.53 2.82
CA SER A 172 5.37 -22.46 2.88
C SER A 172 6.55 -21.94 2.07
N VAL A 173 7.77 -22.28 2.50
CA VAL A 173 9.03 -21.98 1.80
C VAL A 173 9.37 -23.10 0.84
#